data_AF-A0A6B3I6M8-F1
#
_entry.id   AF-A0A6B3I6M8-F1
#
_cell.length_a   1.000
_cell.length_b   1.000
_cell.length_c   1.000
_cell.angle_alpha   90.00
_cell.angle_beta   90.00
_cell.angle_gamma   90.00
#
_symmetry.space_group_name_H-M   'P 1'
#
loop_
_entity.id
_entity.type
_entity.pdbx_description
1 polymer ?
#
loop_
_entity_poly.entity_id
_entity_poly.type
_entity_poly.pdbx_seq_one_letter_code
_entity_poly.pdbx_strand_id
1 'polypeptide(L)' 'DAVLGEKPNQKDRLREDVSVAAGDLIAIDTLDAKPTYDGLRNAVAVGIRYIEAWLRGMGAVAIFNLMEDA' A
#
# COMPACT_ATOMS: atom_id res chain seq x y z
N ASP A 1 -5.57 1.79 -21.24
CA ASP A 1 -4.72 2.44 -22.24
C ASP A 1 -4.79 3.95 -22.39
N ALA A 2 -5.72 4.68 -21.74
CA ALA A 2 -5.97 6.09 -22.09
C ALA A 2 -4.84 7.10 -21.77
N VAL A 3 -3.81 6.72 -21.00
CA VAL A 3 -2.84 7.68 -20.44
C VAL A 3 -1.42 7.51 -21.00
N LEU A 4 -1.04 6.31 -21.44
CA LEU A 4 0.28 6.03 -22.01
C LEU A 4 0.30 6.22 -23.54
N GLY A 5 -0.80 5.90 -24.23
CA GLY A 5 -0.82 5.84 -25.69
C GLY A 5 0.32 4.94 -26.21
N GLU A 6 1.07 5.44 -27.19
CA GLU A 6 2.23 4.73 -27.77
C GLU A 6 3.52 4.87 -26.94
N LYS A 7 3.52 5.63 -25.84
CA LYS A 7 4.75 5.89 -25.07
C LYS A 7 5.06 4.73 -24.12
N PRO A 8 6.32 4.31 -23.98
CA PRO A 8 6.71 3.23 -23.07
C PRO A 8 6.71 3.65 -21.58
N ASN A 9 6.61 4.96 -21.29
CA ASN A 9 6.58 5.52 -19.93
C ASN A 9 6.07 6.98 -19.95
N GLN A 10 5.98 7.60 -18.77
CA GLN A 10 5.55 8.99 -18.58
C GLN A 10 6.64 9.88 -17.96
N LYS A 11 7.92 9.62 -18.23
CA LYS A 11 9.04 10.38 -17.62
C LYS A 11 9.00 11.88 -17.93
N ASP A 12 8.29 12.27 -19.00
CA ASP A 12 8.03 13.65 -19.40
C ASP A 12 6.99 14.37 -18.52
N ARG A 13 6.21 13.65 -17.70
CA ARG A 13 5.24 14.26 -16.78
C ARG A 13 5.92 14.67 -15.47
N LEU A 14 6.43 15.90 -15.45
CA LEU A 14 7.26 16.42 -14.35
C LEU A 14 6.50 16.80 -13.06
N ARG A 15 5.17 16.93 -13.10
CA ARG A 15 4.31 17.32 -11.96
C ARG A 15 4.68 18.66 -11.30
N GLU A 16 4.99 19.68 -12.10
CA GLU A 16 5.22 21.06 -11.61
C GLU A 16 3.98 21.67 -10.91
N ASP A 17 2.81 21.05 -11.07
CA ASP A 17 1.56 21.38 -10.37
C ASP A 17 1.57 20.98 -8.88
N VAL A 18 2.53 20.17 -8.44
CA VAL A 18 2.58 19.61 -7.09
C VAL A 18 3.67 20.27 -6.27
N SER A 19 3.29 20.83 -5.12
CA SER A 19 4.23 21.32 -4.09
C SER A 19 4.00 20.52 -2.81
N VAL A 20 5.05 19.91 -2.26
CA VAL A 20 5.01 19.10 -1.04
C VAL A 20 6.08 19.62 -0.08
N ALA A 21 5.68 20.01 1.12
CA ALA A 21 6.56 20.34 2.23
C ALA A 21 6.81 19.12 3.12
N ALA A 22 7.87 19.16 3.93
CA ALA A 22 8.19 18.08 4.86
C ALA A 22 7.05 17.78 5.86
N GLY A 23 6.31 18.82 6.27
CA GLY A 23 5.16 18.68 7.17
C GLY A 23 4.03 17.86 6.55
N ASP A 24 3.80 17.99 5.24
CA ASP A 24 2.72 17.27 4.55
C ASP A 24 2.93 15.75 4.59
N LEU A 25 4.19 15.29 4.62
CA LEU A 25 4.54 13.87 4.69
C LEU A 25 4.28 13.24 6.06
N ILE A 26 4.12 14.05 7.11
CA ILE A 26 3.98 13.59 8.50
C ILE A 26 2.72 14.16 9.19
N ALA A 27 1.80 14.75 8.43
CA ALA A 27 0.57 15.38 8.91
C ALA A 27 -0.49 14.35 9.34
N ILE A 28 -0.11 13.43 10.24
CA ILE A 28 -0.99 12.36 10.77
C ILE A 28 -2.20 12.96 11.51
N ASP A 29 -2.00 14.12 12.14
CA ASP A 29 -3.03 14.89 12.86
C ASP A 29 -4.15 15.43 11.95
N THR A 30 -3.95 15.45 10.64
CA THR A 30 -4.97 15.87 9.67
C THR A 30 -5.90 14.73 9.24
N LEU A 31 -5.64 13.49 9.67
CA LEU A 31 -6.44 12.32 9.29
C LEU A 31 -7.71 12.18 10.13
N ASP A 32 -8.84 11.97 9.47
CA ASP A 32 -10.10 11.58 10.12
C ASP A 32 -10.16 10.07 10.47
N ALA A 33 -9.22 9.28 9.93
CA ALA A 33 -9.18 7.83 10.11
C ALA A 33 -8.90 7.44 11.56
N LYS A 34 -9.62 6.43 12.06
CA LYS A 34 -9.45 5.90 13.42
C LYS A 34 -9.26 4.38 13.38
N PRO A 35 -8.48 3.80 14.31
CA PRO A 35 -8.43 2.35 14.46
C PRO A 35 -9.83 1.79 14.71
N THR A 36 -10.16 0.72 14.02
CA THR A 36 -11.42 -0.01 14.23
C THR A 36 -11.12 -1.42 14.74
N TYR A 37 -12.08 -2.01 15.43
CA TYR A 37 -11.97 -3.38 15.89
C TYR A 37 -11.81 -4.36 14.72
N ASP A 38 -12.58 -4.17 13.65
CA ASP A 38 -12.50 -5.01 12.45
C ASP A 38 -11.14 -4.86 11.76
N GLY A 39 -10.60 -3.63 11.70
CA GLY A 39 -9.26 -3.38 11.18
C GLY A 39 -8.18 -4.11 11.97
N LEU A 40 -8.28 -4.11 13.31
CA LEU A 40 -7.38 -4.87 14.17
C LEU A 40 -7.49 -6.38 13.93
N ARG A 41 -8.71 -6.93 13.88
CA ARG A 41 -8.91 -8.36 13.60
C ARG A 41 -8.35 -8.75 12.24
N ASN A 42 -8.53 -7.91 11.22
CA ASN A 42 -7.98 -8.12 9.90
C ASN A 42 -6.45 -8.09 9.89
N ALA A 43 -5.84 -7.11 10.55
CA ALA A 43 -4.38 -7.00 10.64
C ALA A 43 -3.74 -8.23 11.29
N VAL A 44 -4.31 -8.70 12.41
CA VAL A 44 -3.84 -9.94 13.08
C VAL A 44 -4.05 -11.16 12.19
N ALA A 45 -5.19 -11.25 11.52
CA ALA A 45 -5.53 -12.33 10.60
C ALA A 45 -4.57 -12.43 9.40
N VAL A 46 -4.20 -11.28 8.79
CA VAL A 46 -3.23 -11.22 7.70
C VAL A 46 -1.83 -11.55 8.21
N GLY A 47 -1.38 -10.90 9.29
CA GLY A 47 -0.04 -11.07 9.83
C GLY A 47 0.28 -12.51 10.23
N ILE A 48 -0.64 -13.21 10.92
CA ILE A 48 -0.43 -14.62 11.31
C ILE A 48 -0.32 -15.53 10.08
N ARG A 49 -1.22 -15.37 9.10
CA ARG A 49 -1.23 -16.21 7.88
C ARG A 49 0.03 -15.97 7.04
N TYR A 50 0.44 -14.71 6.91
CA TYR A 50 1.65 -14.37 6.17
C TYR A 50 2.89 -14.94 6.84
N ILE A 51 3.05 -14.75 8.16
CA ILE A 51 4.20 -15.30 8.90
C ILE A 51 4.25 -16.83 8.82
N GLU A 52 3.10 -17.50 8.95
CA GLU A 52 3.02 -18.97 8.82
C GLU A 52 3.48 -19.47 7.45
N ALA A 53 3.01 -18.84 6.37
CA ALA A 53 3.40 -19.14 5.01
C ALA A 53 4.89 -18.83 4.75
N TRP A 54 5.37 -17.70 5.26
CA TRP A 54 6.77 -17.29 5.15
C TRP A 54 7.71 -18.29 5.82
N LEU A 55 7.36 -18.78 7.02
CA LEU A 55 8.10 -19.83 7.72
C LEU A 55 8.10 -21.17 6.96
N ARG A 56 7.18 -21.38 6.02
CA ARG A 56 7.18 -22.53 5.09
C ARG A 56 7.91 -22.26 3.77
N GLY A 57 8.53 -21.10 3.61
CA GLY A 57 9.27 -20.71 2.41
C GLY A 57 8.44 -20.02 1.33
N MET A 58 7.24 -19.53 1.66
CA MET A 58 6.39 -18.78 0.72
C MET A 58 6.40 -17.28 1.09
N GLY A 59 7.05 -16.45 0.29
CA GLY A 59 7.11 -14.99 0.49
C GLY A 59 6.06 -14.18 -0.30
N ALA A 60 5.27 -14.85 -1.15
CA ALA A 60 4.15 -14.26 -1.87
C ALA A 60 2.91 -15.11 -1.57
N VAL A 61 1.95 -14.56 -0.83
CA VAL A 61 0.89 -15.34 -0.20
C VAL A 61 -0.48 -14.76 -0.54
N ALA A 62 -1.36 -15.60 -1.09
CA ALA A 62 -2.75 -15.19 -1.32
C ALA A 62 -3.53 -15.18 0.02
N ILE A 63 -3.88 -13.99 0.53
CA ILE A 63 -4.67 -13.79 1.75
C ILE A 63 -5.87 -12.91 1.42
N PHE A 64 -7.08 -13.39 1.70
CA PHE A 64 -8.34 -12.67 1.38
C PHE A 64 -8.41 -12.15 -0.07
N ASN A 65 -7.90 -12.96 -1.00
CA ASN A 65 -7.84 -12.67 -2.45
C ASN A 65 -6.86 -11.54 -2.85
N LEU A 66 -5.99 -11.10 -1.95
CA LEU A 66 -4.84 -10.24 -2.23
C LEU A 66 -3.54 -11.03 -2.18
N MET A 67 -2.54 -10.62 -2.95
CA MET A 67 -1.18 -11.19 -2.88
C MET A 67 -0.36 -10.34 -1.90
N GLU A 68 -0.05 -10.90 -0.75
CA GLU A 68 0.70 -10.24 0.32
C GLU A 68 2.18 -10.63 0.27
N ASP A 69 3.05 -9.67 0.58
CA ASP A 69 4.51 -9.80 0.74
C ASP A 69 5.00 -9.10 2.03
N ALA A 70 6.33 -9.01 2.23
CA ALA A 70 6.98 -8.41 3.41
C ALA A 70 7.67 -7.09 3.08
#